data_AF-A0A497JCC8-F1
#
_entry.id   AF-A0A497JCC8-F1
#
_cell.length_a   1.000
_cell.length_b   1.000
_cell.length_c   1.000
_cell.angle_alpha   90.00
_cell.angle_beta   90.00
_cell.angle_gamma   90.00
#
_symmetry.space_group_name_H-M   'P 1'
#
loop_
_entity.id
_entity.type
_entity.pdbx_description
1 polymer ?
#
loop_
_entity_poly.entity_id
_entity_poly.type
_entity_poly.pdbx_seq_one_letter_code
_entity_poly.pdbx_strand_id
1 'polypeptide(L)'
;MKKSLKLFIFGFLLGILLSFIFPSLYNLIFGALQERMEAQSKIVSNPFIGILLNNITASFITAYGGVFLTRLFLFLKSDEKSLKYSLFLFPYSILLLNGFILGVFFNALGIEKFIRGLLPHGVLEIPAILLSGSIGIEIGEKSLKYIDNREKLREKIIFNAKKSIKNYFIVILLLLIAGFLEVSTI
;
A
#
# COMPACT_ATOMS: atom_id res chain seq x y z
N MET A 1 5.25 11.97 -3.63
CA MET A 1 6.27 11.00 -3.18
C MET A 1 6.93 11.29 -1.84
N LYS A 2 7.38 12.52 -1.52
CA LYS A 2 8.06 12.81 -0.23
C LYS A 2 7.30 12.32 1.02
N LYS A 3 5.99 12.57 1.13
CA LYS A 3 5.17 12.12 2.27
C LYS A 3 5.02 10.60 2.34
N SER A 4 4.77 9.96 1.21
CA SER A 4 4.64 8.51 1.11
C SER A 4 5.94 7.80 1.51
N LEU A 5 7.08 8.32 1.05
CA LEU A 5 8.39 7.81 1.43
C LEU A 5 8.65 7.96 2.93
N LYS A 6 8.31 9.11 3.53
CA LYS A 6 8.43 9.31 4.98
C LYS A 6 7.61 8.30 5.77
N LEU A 7 6.35 8.05 5.38
CA LEU A 7 5.49 7.06 6.04
C LEU A 7 6.07 5.65 5.91
N PHE A 8 6.53 5.28 4.72
CA PHE A 8 7.13 3.98 4.48
C PHE A 8 8.42 3.78 5.29
N ILE A 9 9.33 4.76 5.28
CA ILE A 9 10.57 4.71 6.07
C ILE A 9 10.25 4.65 7.57
N PHE A 10 9.27 5.43 8.04
CA PHE A 10 8.85 5.36 9.44
C PHE A 10 8.34 3.97 9.81
N GLY A 11 7.49 3.36 8.97
CA GLY A 11 7.07 1.97 9.13
C GLY A 11 8.26 1.02 9.18
N PHE A 12 9.19 1.15 8.24
CA PHE A 12 10.40 0.32 8.16
C PHE A 12 11.28 0.41 9.41
N LEU A 13 11.58 1.61 9.89
CA LEU A 13 12.35 1.80 11.12
C LEU A 13 11.60 1.26 12.34
N LEU A 14 10.28 1.43 12.39
CA LEU A 14 9.44 0.87 13.44
C LEU A 14 9.46 -0.68 13.41
N GLY A 15 9.47 -1.29 12.22
CA GLY A 15 9.58 -2.73 12.04
C GLY A 15 10.91 -3.30 12.53
N ILE A 16 12.01 -2.61 12.20
CA ILE A 16 13.34 -2.94 12.75
C ILE A 16 13.31 -2.86 14.27
N LEU A 17 12.89 -1.72 14.82
CA LEU A 17 12.88 -1.50 16.26
C LEU A 17 12.04 -2.55 17.00
N LEU A 18 10.81 -2.81 16.55
CA LEU A 18 9.92 -3.75 17.22
C LEU A 18 10.36 -5.21 17.05
N SER A 19 10.96 -5.59 15.93
CA SER A 19 11.52 -6.95 15.77
C SER A 19 12.76 -7.19 16.63
N PHE A 20 13.54 -6.15 16.94
CA PHE A 20 14.61 -6.24 17.95
C PHE A 20 14.06 -6.48 19.35
N ILE A 21 12.98 -5.78 19.72
CA ILE A 21 12.36 -5.92 21.06
C ILE A 21 11.59 -7.24 21.17
N PHE A 22 10.92 -7.66 20.09
CA PHE A 22 10.10 -8.86 20.03
C PHE A 22 10.55 -9.78 18.88
N PRO A 23 11.59 -10.62 19.08
CA PRO A 23 12.11 -11.49 18.03
C PRO A 23 11.09 -12.46 17.43
N SER A 24 10.05 -12.84 18.20
CA SER A 24 8.95 -13.68 17.73
C SER A 24 8.08 -13.03 16.65
N LEU A 25 8.18 -11.70 16.48
CA LEU A 25 7.41 -10.95 15.49
C LEU A 25 7.67 -11.43 14.05
N TYR A 26 8.91 -11.82 13.73
CA TYR A 26 9.23 -12.39 12.43
C TYR A 26 8.45 -13.68 12.18
N ASN A 27 8.48 -14.62 13.12
CA ASN A 27 7.78 -15.90 12.99
C ASN A 27 6.27 -15.71 12.90
N LEU A 28 5.71 -14.75 13.66
CA LEU A 28 4.28 -14.42 13.61
C LEU A 28 3.87 -13.88 12.24
N ILE A 29 4.62 -12.91 11.69
CA ILE A 29 4.31 -12.31 10.39
C ILE A 29 4.56 -13.33 9.27
N PHE A 30 5.67 -14.07 9.33
CA PHE A 30 6.00 -15.09 8.34
C PHE A 30 4.94 -16.19 8.30
N GLY A 31 4.49 -16.69 9.45
CA GLY A 31 3.39 -17.66 9.53
C GLY A 31 2.08 -17.12 8.94
N ALA A 32 1.70 -15.89 9.28
CA ALA A 32 0.50 -15.25 8.72
C ALA A 32 0.59 -15.02 7.19
N LEU A 33 1.79 -14.74 6.66
CA LEU A 33 2.01 -14.62 5.22
C LEU A 33 1.94 -15.99 4.54
N GLN A 34 2.51 -17.03 5.14
CA GLN A 34 2.45 -18.39 4.61
C GLN A 34 1.01 -18.91 4.55
N GLU A 35 0.23 -18.75 5.62
CA GLU A 35 -1.20 -19.11 5.64
C GLU A 35 -1.98 -18.38 4.53
N ARG A 36 -1.68 -17.10 4.30
CA ARG A 36 -2.28 -16.32 3.21
C ARG A 36 -1.89 -16.83 1.83
N MET A 37 -0.62 -17.18 1.62
CA MET A 37 -0.14 -17.73 0.36
C MET A 37 -0.77 -19.10 0.07
N GLU A 38 -0.91 -19.96 1.09
CA GLU A 38 -1.58 -21.26 0.97
C GLU A 38 -3.09 -21.11 0.70
N ALA A 39 -3.76 -20.15 1.34
CA ALA A 39 -5.15 -19.86 1.04
C ALA A 39 -5.32 -19.32 -0.39
N GLN A 40 -4.37 -18.48 -0.83
CA GLN A 40 -4.38 -17.91 -2.16
C GLN A 40 -4.12 -18.96 -3.25
N SER A 41 -3.18 -19.89 -3.05
CA SER A 41 -2.84 -20.92 -4.03
C SER A 41 -4.00 -21.89 -4.31
N LYS A 42 -4.91 -22.06 -3.34
CA LYS A 42 -6.16 -22.82 -3.51
C LYS A 42 -7.16 -22.13 -4.45
N ILE A 43 -7.11 -20.80 -4.55
CA ILE A 43 -8.01 -20.00 -5.38
C ILE A 43 -7.36 -19.70 -6.74
N VAL A 44 -6.10 -19.28 -6.71
CA VAL A 44 -5.31 -18.91 -7.88
C VAL A 44 -4.08 -19.81 -7.90
N SER A 45 -4.15 -20.87 -8.70
CA SER A 45 -3.10 -21.90 -8.77
C SER A 45 -1.81 -21.41 -9.42
N ASN A 46 -1.83 -20.31 -10.17
CA ASN A 46 -0.64 -19.68 -10.74
C ASN A 46 -0.05 -18.66 -9.74
N PRO A 47 1.14 -18.91 -9.14
CA PRO A 47 1.73 -18.03 -8.12
C PRO A 47 1.99 -16.61 -8.62
N PHE A 48 2.39 -16.45 -9.88
CA PHE A 48 2.61 -15.15 -10.49
C PHE A 48 1.34 -14.32 -10.57
N ILE A 49 0.23 -14.92 -11.05
CA ILE A 49 -1.06 -14.24 -11.10
C ILE A 49 -1.50 -13.88 -9.67
N GLY A 50 -1.25 -14.76 -8.71
CA GLY A 50 -1.54 -14.51 -7.29
C GLY A 50 -0.81 -13.27 -6.76
N ILE A 51 0.52 -13.23 -6.87
CA ILE A 51 1.34 -12.11 -6.37
C ILE A 51 0.98 -10.82 -7.09
N LEU A 52 0.85 -10.86 -8.43
CA LEU A 52 0.47 -9.70 -9.23
C LEU A 52 -0.88 -9.12 -8.80
N LEU A 53 -1.91 -9.95 -8.62
CA LEU A 53 -3.21 -9.50 -8.18
C LEU A 53 -3.18 -8.91 -6.78
N ASN A 54 -2.38 -9.48 -5.87
CA ASN A 54 -2.22 -8.95 -4.52
C ASN A 54 -1.60 -7.53 -4.56
N ASN A 55 -0.54 -7.34 -5.35
CA ASN A 55 0.13 -6.05 -5.46
C ASN A 55 -0.70 -5.00 -6.22
N ILE A 56 -1.42 -5.40 -7.26
CA ILE A 56 -2.41 -4.52 -7.93
C ILE A 56 -3.50 -4.13 -6.93
N THR A 57 -4.02 -5.08 -6.16
CA THR A 57 -5.08 -4.79 -5.17
C THR A 57 -4.58 -3.86 -4.07
N ALA A 58 -3.41 -4.14 -3.48
CA ALA A 58 -2.79 -3.30 -2.47
C ALA A 58 -2.55 -1.87 -3.00
N SER A 59 -1.99 -1.74 -4.20
CA SER A 59 -1.77 -0.43 -4.82
C SER A 59 -3.09 0.27 -5.18
N PHE A 60 -4.13 -0.44 -5.61
CA PHE A 60 -5.42 0.15 -5.91
C PHE A 60 -6.07 0.72 -4.65
N ILE A 61 -6.11 -0.07 -3.57
CA ILE A 61 -6.69 0.33 -2.28
C ILE A 61 -5.89 1.48 -1.68
N THR A 62 -4.57 1.46 -1.79
CA THR A 62 -3.71 2.56 -1.31
C THR A 62 -4.00 3.87 -2.06
N ALA A 63 -4.20 3.83 -3.37
CA ALA A 63 -4.46 5.02 -4.19
C ALA A 63 -5.90 5.53 -4.04
N TYR A 64 -6.88 4.63 -4.00
CA TYR A 64 -8.30 4.97 -4.18
C TYR A 64 -9.21 4.53 -3.05
N GLY A 65 -8.76 3.70 -2.11
CA GLY A 65 -9.56 3.24 -0.97
C GLY A 65 -10.14 4.40 -0.16
N GLY A 66 -9.35 5.47 0.02
CA GLY A 66 -9.83 6.69 0.69
C GLY A 66 -10.97 7.40 -0.06
N VAL A 67 -11.00 7.31 -1.40
CA VAL A 67 -12.09 7.85 -2.23
C VAL A 67 -13.39 7.10 -1.94
N PHE A 68 -13.35 5.77 -1.95
CA PHE A 68 -14.52 4.94 -1.69
C PHE A 68 -15.03 5.14 -0.27
N LEU A 69 -14.13 5.10 0.72
CA LEU A 69 -14.50 5.23 2.12
C LEU A 69 -15.07 6.62 2.45
N THR A 70 -14.47 7.68 1.92
CA THR A 70 -14.99 9.04 2.11
C THR A 70 -16.37 9.20 1.47
N ARG A 71 -16.60 8.61 0.29
CA ARG A 71 -17.92 8.62 -0.34
C ARG A 71 -18.97 7.88 0.47
N LEU A 72 -18.61 6.73 1.06
CA LEU A 72 -19.48 6.00 1.97
C LEU A 72 -19.81 6.87 3.19
N PHE A 73 -18.83 7.53 3.79
CA PHE A 73 -19.04 8.35 4.98
C PHE A 73 -19.83 9.63 4.69
N LEU A 74 -19.67 10.20 3.49
CA LEU A 74 -20.52 11.27 2.99
C LEU A 74 -21.98 10.81 2.87
N PHE A 75 -22.21 9.61 2.33
CA PHE A 75 -23.54 9.01 2.23
C PHE A 75 -24.17 8.76 3.61
N LEU A 76 -23.37 8.27 4.56
CA LEU A 76 -23.77 8.04 5.97
C LEU A 76 -23.92 9.34 6.78
N LYS A 77 -23.70 10.51 6.18
CA LYS A 77 -23.73 11.82 6.84
C LYS A 77 -22.80 11.91 8.06
N SER A 78 -21.68 11.17 8.05
CA SER A 78 -20.69 11.15 9.13
C SER A 78 -20.09 12.53 9.40
N ASP A 79 -19.56 12.75 10.61
CA ASP A 79 -18.93 14.00 11.01
C ASP A 79 -17.66 14.34 10.22
N GLU A 80 -17.18 15.57 10.35
CA GLU A 80 -16.00 16.09 9.65
C GLU A 80 -14.74 15.28 9.99
N LYS A 81 -14.58 14.89 11.26
CA LYS A 81 -13.46 14.10 11.75
C LYS A 81 -13.38 12.74 11.06
N SER A 82 -14.51 12.05 10.94
CA SER A 82 -14.62 10.76 10.24
C SER A 82 -14.32 10.91 8.76
N LEU A 83 -14.81 11.97 8.12
CA LEU A 83 -14.49 12.28 6.72
C LEU A 83 -12.98 12.49 6.55
N LYS A 84 -12.34 13.27 7.41
CA LYS A 84 -10.90 13.50 7.38
C LYS A 84 -10.11 12.20 7.52
N TYR A 85 -10.47 11.32 8.47
CA TYR A 85 -9.78 10.03 8.60
C TYR A 85 -10.00 9.13 7.40
N SER A 86 -11.22 9.07 6.86
CA SER A 86 -11.53 8.23 5.69
C SER A 86 -10.70 8.57 4.45
N LEU A 87 -10.34 9.85 4.25
CA LEU A 87 -9.47 10.28 3.16
C LEU A 87 -8.07 9.65 3.20
N PHE A 88 -7.53 9.45 4.41
CA PHE A 88 -6.11 9.09 4.59
C PHE A 88 -5.89 7.68 5.13
N LEU A 89 -6.94 7.01 5.62
CA LEU A 89 -6.83 5.70 6.27
C LEU A 89 -6.03 4.70 5.44
N PHE A 90 -6.45 4.45 4.20
CA PHE A 90 -5.80 3.45 3.35
C PHE A 90 -4.38 3.83 2.92
N PRO A 91 -4.11 5.03 2.34
CA PRO A 91 -2.76 5.36 1.94
C PRO A 91 -1.78 5.37 3.12
N TYR A 92 -2.20 5.81 4.31
CA TYR A 92 -1.32 5.86 5.47
C TYR A 92 -1.06 4.46 6.02
N SER A 93 -2.12 3.69 6.29
CA SER A 93 -2.00 2.36 6.89
C SER A 93 -1.23 1.40 5.99
N ILE A 94 -1.48 1.38 4.68
CA ILE A 94 -0.82 0.42 3.79
C ILE A 94 0.66 0.77 3.61
N LEU A 95 1.02 2.06 3.48
CA LEU A 95 2.43 2.47 3.41
C LEU A 95 3.19 2.13 4.70
N LEU A 96 2.57 2.39 5.86
CA LEU A 96 3.16 2.07 7.16
C LEU A 96 3.37 0.57 7.32
N LEU A 97 2.35 -0.24 7.02
CA LEU A 97 2.41 -1.70 7.15
C LEU A 97 3.41 -2.33 6.18
N ASN A 98 3.48 -1.86 4.93
CA ASN A 98 4.46 -2.37 3.97
C ASN A 98 5.89 -2.05 4.40
N GLY A 99 6.14 -0.81 4.84
CA GLY A 99 7.43 -0.44 5.41
C GLY A 99 7.76 -1.31 6.62
N PHE A 100 6.82 -1.44 7.55
CA PHE A 100 6.96 -2.22 8.77
C PHE A 100 7.31 -3.69 8.52
N ILE A 101 6.56 -4.38 7.65
CA ILE A 101 6.83 -5.78 7.30
C ILE A 101 8.25 -5.91 6.74
N LEU A 102 8.66 -5.04 5.82
CA LEU A 102 10.02 -5.06 5.28
C LEU A 102 11.08 -4.80 6.35
N GLY A 103 10.81 -3.91 7.32
CA GLY A 103 11.70 -3.65 8.44
C GLY A 103 11.90 -4.87 9.36
N VAL A 104 10.82 -5.62 9.62
CA VAL A 104 10.89 -6.87 10.39
C VAL A 104 11.75 -7.91 9.65
N PHE A 105 11.52 -8.09 8.35
CA PHE A 105 12.27 -9.05 7.54
C PHE A 105 13.75 -8.67 7.40
N PHE A 106 14.04 -7.38 7.24
CA PHE A 106 15.41 -6.86 7.19
C PHE A 106 16.21 -7.27 8.44
N ASN A 107 15.63 -7.05 9.62
CA ASN A 107 16.29 -7.37 10.87
C ASN A 107 16.47 -8.89 11.06
N ALA A 108 15.44 -9.69 10.74
CA ALA A 108 15.45 -11.13 10.97
C ALA A 108 16.36 -11.91 10.01
N LEU A 109 16.41 -11.51 8.73
CA LEU A 109 17.13 -12.24 7.68
C LEU A 109 18.59 -11.80 7.52
N GLY A 110 18.92 -10.59 7.98
CA GLY A 110 20.20 -9.93 7.70
C GLY A 110 20.28 -9.40 6.27
N ILE A 111 21.21 -8.47 6.06
CA ILE A 111 21.32 -7.66 4.83
C ILE A 111 21.41 -8.51 3.54
N GLU A 112 22.20 -9.58 3.54
CA GLU A 112 22.50 -10.38 2.35
C GLU A 112 21.28 -11.18 1.88
N LYS A 113 20.57 -11.85 2.81
CA LYS A 113 19.35 -12.60 2.49
C LYS A 113 18.20 -11.67 2.16
N PHE A 114 18.09 -10.54 2.86
CA PHE A 114 17.08 -9.54 2.57
C PHE A 114 17.23 -8.96 1.16
N ILE A 115 18.43 -8.53 0.77
CA ILE A 115 18.68 -7.99 -0.57
C ILE A 115 18.38 -9.03 -1.65
N ARG A 116 18.79 -10.29 -1.46
CA ARG A 116 18.50 -11.37 -2.42
C ARG A 116 17.00 -11.68 -2.54
N GLY A 117 16.25 -11.58 -1.45
CA GLY A 117 14.79 -11.73 -1.49
C GLY A 117 14.07 -10.53 -2.11
N LEU A 118 14.63 -9.32 -1.99
CA LEU A 118 14.00 -8.09 -2.46
C LEU A 118 14.36 -7.75 -3.92
N LEU A 119 15.59 -8.02 -4.36
CA LEU A 119 16.06 -7.68 -5.71
C LEU A 119 15.22 -8.23 -6.88
N PRO A 120 14.59 -9.42 -6.81
CA PRO A 120 13.84 -9.96 -7.94
C PRO A 120 12.65 -9.09 -8.37
N HIS A 121 11.96 -8.46 -7.42
CA HIS A 121 10.71 -7.72 -7.68
C HIS A 121 10.59 -6.39 -6.92
N GLY A 122 11.18 -6.31 -5.72
CA GLY A 122 11.06 -5.17 -4.80
C GLY A 122 11.59 -3.84 -5.33
N VAL A 123 12.50 -3.85 -6.31
CA VAL A 123 13.00 -2.64 -6.98
C VAL A 123 11.89 -1.90 -7.71
N LEU A 124 10.87 -2.61 -8.20
CA LEU A 124 9.74 -2.02 -8.92
C LEU A 124 8.47 -1.93 -8.06
N GLU A 125 8.26 -2.89 -7.15
CA GLU A 125 7.09 -2.89 -6.26
C GLU A 125 7.12 -1.77 -5.22
N ILE A 126 8.29 -1.47 -4.65
CA ILE A 126 8.44 -0.38 -3.67
C ILE A 126 8.10 0.97 -4.34
N PRO A 127 8.67 1.34 -5.50
CA PRO A 127 8.23 2.52 -6.23
C PRO A 127 6.74 2.51 -6.57
N ALA A 128 6.18 1.38 -7.00
CA ALA A 128 4.76 1.28 -7.33
C ALA A 128 3.86 1.59 -6.13
N ILE A 129 4.13 1.00 -4.96
CA ILE A 129 3.34 1.27 -3.75
C ILE A 129 3.54 2.70 -3.22
N LEU A 130 4.75 3.26 -3.33
CA LEU A 130 5.03 4.65 -2.96
C LEU A 130 4.34 5.67 -3.87
N LEU A 131 4.28 5.39 -5.18
CA LEU A 131 3.54 6.20 -6.16
C LEU A 131 2.03 6.11 -5.93
N SER A 132 1.52 4.90 -5.68
CA SER A 132 0.12 4.70 -5.30
C SER A 132 -0.24 5.47 -4.01
N GLY A 133 0.58 5.35 -2.98
CA GLY A 133 0.44 6.14 -1.76
C GLY A 133 0.50 7.64 -2.02
N SER A 134 1.34 8.09 -2.96
CA SER A 134 1.39 9.51 -3.33
C SER A 134 0.08 9.97 -3.96
N ILE A 135 -0.53 9.15 -4.81
CA ILE A 135 -1.83 9.42 -5.42
C ILE A 135 -2.90 9.55 -4.34
N GLY A 136 -3.01 8.57 -3.43
CA GLY A 136 -4.02 8.59 -2.36
C GLY A 136 -3.88 9.79 -1.43
N ILE A 137 -2.65 10.11 -1.02
CA ILE A 137 -2.36 11.28 -0.17
C ILE A 137 -2.70 12.59 -0.91
N GLU A 138 -2.34 12.71 -2.18
CA GLU A 138 -2.62 13.91 -2.97
C GLU A 138 -4.13 14.13 -3.19
N ILE A 139 -4.88 13.07 -3.46
CA ILE A 139 -6.34 13.12 -3.53
C ILE A 139 -6.89 13.61 -2.18
N GLY A 140 -6.42 13.00 -1.08
CA GLY A 140 -6.83 13.37 0.28
C GLY A 140 -6.58 14.86 0.58
N GLU A 141 -5.37 15.36 0.34
CA GLU A 141 -4.97 16.74 0.65
C GLU A 141 -5.70 17.78 -0.20
N LYS A 142 -5.93 17.50 -1.48
CA LYS A 142 -6.71 18.39 -2.34
C LYS A 142 -8.18 18.40 -1.99
N SER A 143 -8.71 17.28 -1.49
CA SER A 143 -10.12 17.13 -1.12
C SER A 143 -10.40 17.73 0.27
N LEU A 144 -9.45 17.61 1.20
CA LEU A 144 -9.55 18.12 2.57
C LEU A 144 -9.84 19.62 2.64
N LYS A 145 -9.42 20.41 1.64
CA LYS A 145 -9.73 21.85 1.52
C LYS A 145 -11.22 22.17 1.44
N TYR A 146 -12.06 21.16 1.21
CA TYR A 146 -13.50 21.29 1.03
C TYR A 146 -14.28 20.51 2.08
N ILE A 147 -13.64 20.11 3.18
CA ILE A 147 -14.25 19.24 4.20
C ILE A 147 -15.54 19.84 4.80
N ASP A 148 -15.59 21.17 4.94
CA ASP A 148 -16.74 21.91 5.45
C ASP A 148 -17.91 22.02 4.45
N ASN A 149 -17.68 21.71 3.17
CA ASN A 149 -18.69 21.74 2.12
C ASN A 149 -18.81 20.35 1.48
N ARG A 150 -19.76 19.56 1.98
CA ARG A 150 -19.96 18.16 1.59
C ARG A 150 -20.21 17.95 0.09
N GLU A 151 -20.96 18.84 -0.55
CA GLU A 151 -21.24 18.76 -1.99
C GLU A 151 -19.96 18.98 -2.79
N LYS A 152 -19.21 20.02 -2.44
CA LYS A 152 -17.93 20.33 -3.08
C LYS A 152 -16.88 19.25 -2.81
N LEU A 153 -16.84 18.67 -1.61
CA LEU A 153 -15.98 17.54 -1.28
C LEU A 153 -16.29 16.33 -2.17
N ARG A 154 -17.57 15.99 -2.32
CA ARG A 154 -18.04 14.88 -3.16
C ARG A 154 -17.62 15.06 -4.62
N GLU A 155 -17.74 16.28 -5.16
CA GLU A 155 -17.31 16.59 -6.52
C GLU A 155 -15.78 16.49 -6.65
N LYS A 156 -15.05 17.13 -5.75
CA LYS A 156 -13.59 17.27 -5.85
C LYS A 156 -12.85 15.97 -5.61
N ILE A 157 -13.34 15.09 -4.75
CA ILE A 157 -12.70 13.78 -4.55
C ILE A 157 -12.75 12.93 -5.82
N ILE A 158 -13.88 12.94 -6.55
CA ILE A 158 -14.03 12.22 -7.82
C ILE A 158 -13.18 12.89 -8.91
N PHE A 159 -13.20 14.22 -8.99
CA PHE A 159 -12.38 14.96 -9.95
C PHE A 159 -10.88 14.67 -9.78
N ASN A 160 -10.37 14.72 -8.54
CA ASN A 160 -8.97 14.43 -8.24
C ASN A 160 -8.62 12.97 -8.53
N ALA A 161 -9.49 12.02 -8.19
CA ALA A 161 -9.30 10.61 -8.52
C ALA A 161 -9.24 10.35 -10.03
N LYS A 162 -10.13 10.99 -10.81
CA LYS A 162 -10.09 10.90 -12.28
C LYS A 162 -8.78 11.47 -12.84
N LYS A 163 -8.33 12.62 -12.31
CA LYS A 163 -7.08 13.26 -12.73
C LYS A 163 -5.85 12.39 -12.47
N SER A 164 -5.87 11.55 -11.42
CA SER A 164 -4.73 10.68 -11.07
C SER A 164 -4.67 9.38 -11.85
N ILE A 165 -5.67 9.03 -12.67
CA ILE A 165 -5.70 7.77 -13.43
C ILE A 165 -4.46 7.62 -14.31
N LYS A 166 -3.99 8.70 -14.95
CA LYS A 166 -2.75 8.68 -15.76
C LYS A 166 -1.52 8.28 -14.94
N ASN A 167 -1.41 8.76 -13.71
CA ASN A 167 -0.30 8.41 -12.82
C ASN A 167 -0.45 6.97 -12.31
N TYR A 168 -1.67 6.52 -12.07
CA TYR A 168 -1.94 5.14 -11.67
C TYR A 168 -1.66 4.14 -12.79
N PHE A 169 -1.82 4.53 -14.06
CA PHE A 169 -1.40 3.69 -15.18
C PHE A 169 0.09 3.35 -15.11
N ILE A 170 0.94 4.30 -14.69
CA ILE A 170 2.38 4.06 -14.46
C ILE A 170 2.58 3.03 -13.33
N VAL A 171 1.79 3.09 -12.27
CA VAL A 171 1.82 2.10 -11.18
C VAL A 171 1.54 0.70 -11.72
N ILE A 172 0.51 0.54 -12.55
CA ILE A 172 0.19 -0.76 -13.16
C ILE A 172 1.33 -1.27 -14.04
N LEU A 173 1.95 -0.41 -14.85
CA LEU A 173 3.10 -0.80 -15.67
C LEU A 173 4.28 -1.30 -14.82
N LEU A 174 4.60 -0.61 -13.72
CA LEU A 174 5.65 -1.03 -12.81
C LEU A 174 5.36 -2.41 -12.20
N LEU A 175 4.12 -2.65 -11.78
CA LEU A 175 3.72 -3.93 -11.18
C LEU A 175 3.72 -5.08 -12.18
N LEU A 176 3.31 -4.84 -13.43
CA LEU A 176 3.39 -5.85 -14.48
C LEU A 176 4.83 -6.26 -14.73
N ILE A 177 5.74 -5.29 -14.88
CA ILE A 177 7.16 -5.57 -15.06
C ILE A 177 7.73 -6.30 -13.84
N ALA A 178 7.37 -5.87 -12.61
CA ALA A 178 7.80 -6.54 -11.38
C ALA A 178 7.39 -8.01 -11.34
N GLY A 179 6.13 -8.32 -11.67
CA GLY A 179 5.67 -9.71 -11.70
C GLY A 179 6.38 -10.55 -12.76
N PHE A 180 6.69 -10.00 -13.95
CA PHE A 180 7.44 -10.75 -14.96
C PHE A 180 8.86 -11.08 -14.50
N LEU A 181 9.51 -10.17 -13.77
CA LEU A 181 10.81 -10.43 -13.18
C LEU A 181 10.73 -11.54 -12.12
N GLU A 182 9.67 -11.54 -11.31
CA GLU A 182 9.45 -12.56 -10.27
C GLU A 182 9.42 -14.00 -10.83
N VAL A 183 8.71 -14.21 -11.94
CA VAL A 183 8.65 -15.53 -12.63
C VAL A 183 10.01 -15.97 -13.15
N SER A 184 10.90 -15.03 -13.45
CA SER A 184 12.22 -15.33 -14.02
C SER A 184 13.24 -15.76 -12.97
N THR A 185 12.89 -15.65 -11.69
CA THR A 185 13.78 -15.86 -10.53
C THR A 185 13.32 -16.98 -9.58
N ILE A 186 12.12 -17.52 -9.78
CA ILE A 186 11.58 -18.71 -9.10
C ILE A 186 11.87 -19.93 -9.98
#